data_AF-A0A938GN63-F1
#
_entry.id   AF-A0A938GN63-F1
#
_cell.length_a   1.000
_cell.length_b   1.000
_cell.length_c   1.000
_cell.angle_alpha   90.00
_cell.angle_beta   90.00
_cell.angle_gamma   90.00
#
_symmetry.space_group_name_H-M   'P 1'
#
loop_
_entity.id
_entity.type
_entity.pdbx_description
1 polymer ?
#
loop_
_entity_poly.entity_id
_entity_poly.type
_entity_poly.pdbx_seq_one_letter_code
_entity_poly.pdbx_strand_id
1 'polypeptide(L)'
;MDLGFTALTIPRSHVDRIEEAAPKKAASTNASAADRGTKTLDLYSVAETPPGEQTVLEWAREVGEAVVQVRTPGGLGSGFILNEDGALITNFHVIEGETQISVEVYHNAGPRQLERKSYKKVRILALNRFQDLALLKIDDEGARKFKRVLIGSSDALNPGQRVFAIGSPLGLERTVTEGIISTKSRDIEGNLYLQTTAQINPGNSGGPLFNLRGEVVGVTNMKLTFGEGLGFAIPSEMVKFFLDHREAYAYDNDNPNNPYRYLPPPELIPGKPKANDSKGS
;
A
#
# COMPACT_ATOMS: atom_id res chain seq x y z
N MET A 1 28.06 -31.70 11.02
CA MET A 1 29.24 -31.02 10.46
C MET A 1 29.05 -29.55 10.71
N ASP A 2 29.86 -28.98 11.60
CA ASP A 2 29.83 -27.57 12.00
C ASP A 2 30.80 -26.81 11.11
N LEU A 3 30.31 -25.83 10.33
CA LEU A 3 31.14 -24.99 9.45
C LEU A 3 31.38 -23.66 10.15
N GLY A 4 32.10 -23.71 11.27
CA GLY A 4 32.57 -22.53 11.99
C GLY A 4 33.70 -21.85 11.22
N PHE A 5 33.47 -20.62 10.76
CA PHE A 5 34.53 -19.78 10.22
C PHE A 5 34.97 -18.75 11.26
N THR A 6 36.19 -18.93 11.77
CA THR A 6 36.89 -17.92 12.57
C THR A 6 37.62 -16.98 11.62
N ALA A 7 37.13 -15.75 11.44
CA ALA A 7 37.66 -14.83 10.44
C ALA A 7 38.99 -14.16 10.84
N LEU A 8 39.36 -14.14 12.13
CA LEU A 8 40.63 -13.58 12.60
C LEU A 8 40.92 -14.01 14.04
N THR A 9 42.14 -14.46 14.34
CA THR A 9 42.62 -14.71 15.71
C THR A 9 43.83 -13.83 15.96
N ILE A 10 43.70 -12.82 16.83
CA ILE A 10 44.80 -11.92 17.20
C ILE A 10 45.43 -12.44 18.50
N PRO A 11 46.72 -12.78 18.53
CA PRO A 11 47.42 -13.16 19.75
C PRO A 11 47.43 -12.00 20.75
N ARG A 12 47.02 -12.24 22.00
CA ARG A 12 46.93 -11.20 23.05
C ARG A 12 48.26 -10.47 23.33
N SER A 13 49.40 -11.05 22.96
CA SER A 13 50.72 -10.43 23.10
C SER A 13 50.99 -9.28 22.12
N HIS A 14 50.12 -9.06 21.13
CA HIS A 14 50.25 -8.01 20.12
C HIS A 14 49.18 -6.91 20.26
N VAL A 15 48.48 -6.85 21.38
CA VAL A 15 47.42 -5.87 21.63
C VAL A 15 47.94 -4.79 22.57
N ASP A 16 48.28 -3.63 22.00
CA ASP A 16 48.83 -2.49 22.76
C ASP A 16 47.76 -1.74 23.58
N ARG A 17 46.51 -1.71 23.10
CA ARG A 17 45.35 -1.12 23.80
C ARG A 17 44.03 -1.67 23.26
N ILE A 18 43.04 -1.81 24.15
CA ILE A 18 41.65 -2.11 23.80
C ILE A 18 40.81 -0.95 24.32
N GLU A 19 40.12 -0.25 23.42
CA GLU A 19 39.14 0.78 23.79
C GLU A 19 37.72 0.30 23.46
N GLU A 20 36.85 0.35 24.47
CA GLU A 20 35.43 0.06 24.33
C GLU A 20 34.72 1.32 23.83
N ALA A 21 34.22 1.30 22.60
CA ALA A 21 33.52 2.44 22.02
C ALA A 21 32.15 2.62 22.71
N ALA A 22 32.07 3.54 23.67
CA ALA A 22 30.81 3.98 24.26
C ALA A 22 29.94 4.74 23.22
N PRO A 23 28.60 4.74 23.39
CA PRO A 23 27.67 4.89 22.29
C PRO A 23 27.60 6.35 21.81
N LYS A 24 27.67 6.55 20.49
CA LYS A 24 27.23 7.83 19.89
C LYS A 24 25.72 7.94 20.06
N LYS A 25 25.27 8.70 21.07
CA LYS A 25 23.95 9.31 21.10
C LYS A 25 23.81 10.21 19.87
N ALA A 26 23.33 9.65 18.77
CA ALA A 26 22.72 10.44 17.70
C ALA A 26 21.43 11.03 18.26
N ALA A 27 21.31 12.35 18.20
CA ALA A 27 20.07 13.04 18.49
C ALA A 27 18.95 12.42 17.63
N SER A 28 17.89 11.99 18.31
CA SER A 28 16.63 11.59 17.70
C SER A 28 16.14 12.75 16.82
N THR A 29 16.28 12.55 15.51
CA THR A 29 15.52 13.26 14.49
C THR A 29 14.71 12.17 13.81
N ASN A 30 13.43 12.11 14.15
CA ASN A 30 12.45 11.22 13.54
C ASN A 30 12.18 11.67 12.10
N ALA A 31 13.14 11.47 11.19
CA ALA A 31 12.91 11.52 9.77
C ALA A 31 13.22 10.13 9.21
N SER A 32 12.20 9.44 8.71
CA SER A 32 12.37 8.15 8.03
C SER A 32 13.27 8.32 6.80
N ALA A 33 13.94 7.25 6.37
CA ALA A 33 14.78 7.25 5.17
C ALA A 33 14.05 7.73 3.91
N ALA A 34 12.71 7.77 3.91
CA ALA A 34 11.87 8.33 2.85
C ALA A 34 11.95 9.86 2.68
N ASP A 35 12.63 10.61 3.55
CA ASP A 35 12.65 12.08 3.50
C ASP A 35 13.93 12.68 2.88
N ARG A 36 14.93 11.85 2.55
CA ARG A 36 16.12 12.31 1.80
C ARG A 36 16.00 11.93 0.33
N GLY A 37 15.69 12.90 -0.53
CA GLY A 37 15.64 12.71 -1.98
C GLY A 37 14.29 12.22 -2.51
N THR A 38 13.18 12.67 -1.92
CA THR A 38 11.84 12.43 -2.46
C THR A 38 11.21 13.74 -2.95
N LYS A 39 10.54 13.67 -4.10
CA LYS A 39 9.75 14.77 -4.65
C LYS A 39 8.29 14.49 -4.36
N THR A 40 7.71 15.31 -3.48
CA THR A 40 6.26 15.31 -3.26
C THR A 40 5.60 16.12 -4.36
N LEU A 41 4.79 15.42 -5.16
CA LEU A 41 3.81 16.04 -6.05
C LEU A 41 2.52 16.25 -5.24
N ASP A 42 1.52 16.90 -5.84
CA ASP A 42 0.29 17.30 -5.16
C ASP A 42 -0.34 16.19 -4.29
N LEU A 43 -0.50 14.97 -4.81
CA LEU A 43 -1.15 13.86 -4.09
C LEU A 43 -0.25 12.68 -3.73
N TYR A 44 0.88 12.50 -4.41
CA TYR A 44 1.77 11.35 -4.22
C TYR A 44 3.22 11.79 -4.30
N SER A 45 4.13 10.91 -3.89
CA SER A 45 5.56 11.20 -3.92
C SER A 45 6.31 10.19 -4.76
N VAL A 46 7.37 10.66 -5.39
CA VAL A 46 8.32 9.85 -6.16
C VAL A 46 9.72 10.00 -5.57
N ALA A 47 10.59 9.02 -5.76
CA ALA A 47 11.99 9.17 -5.40
C ALA A 47 12.72 10.01 -6.46
N GLU A 48 13.44 11.06 -6.05
CA GLU A 48 14.38 11.78 -6.93
C GLU A 48 15.68 10.99 -7.10
N THR A 49 16.11 10.35 -6.02
CA THR A 49 17.18 9.35 -6.02
C THR A 49 16.63 8.10 -5.35
N PRO A 50 16.26 7.06 -6.12
CA PRO A 50 15.75 5.84 -5.55
C PRO A 50 16.75 5.26 -4.54
N PRO A 51 16.30 4.80 -3.37
CA PRO A 51 17.17 4.10 -2.43
C PRO A 51 17.76 2.86 -3.12
N GLY A 52 18.93 2.41 -2.65
CA GLY A 52 19.51 1.15 -3.11
C GLY A 52 18.56 -0.02 -2.90
N GLU A 53 18.72 -1.09 -3.68
CA GLU A 53 17.88 -2.27 -3.50
C GLU A 53 18.10 -2.88 -2.11
N GLN A 54 16.99 -3.22 -1.45
CA GLN A 54 16.97 -3.89 -0.14
C GLN A 54 16.20 -5.20 -0.23
N THR A 55 16.25 -5.97 0.86
CA THR A 55 15.51 -7.24 0.94
C THR A 55 14.01 -6.99 1.05
N VAL A 56 13.22 -7.97 0.61
CA VAL A 56 11.75 -7.94 0.77
C VAL A 56 11.36 -7.86 2.25
N LEU A 57 12.14 -8.47 3.15
CA LEU A 57 11.89 -8.40 4.60
C LEU A 57 12.02 -6.96 5.15
N GLU A 58 13.05 -6.23 4.73
CA GLU A 58 13.27 -4.84 5.15
C GLU A 58 12.15 -3.94 4.62
N TRP A 59 11.85 -4.04 3.33
CA TRP A 59 10.76 -3.25 2.75
C TRP A 59 9.40 -3.62 3.32
N ALA A 60 9.08 -4.90 3.53
CA ALA A 60 7.80 -5.29 4.11
C ALA A 60 7.59 -4.70 5.51
N ARG A 61 8.66 -4.55 6.30
CA ARG A 61 8.60 -3.85 7.60
C ARG A 61 8.43 -2.35 7.44
N GLU A 62 9.07 -1.77 6.43
CA GLU A 62 9.03 -0.34 6.19
C GLU A 62 7.69 0.10 5.55
N VAL A 63 7.30 -0.44 4.40
CA VAL A 63 6.13 0.01 3.65
C VAL A 63 4.83 -0.69 4.06
N GLY A 64 4.90 -1.77 4.85
CA GLY A 64 3.72 -2.56 5.24
C GLY A 64 2.67 -1.79 6.07
N GLU A 65 3.06 -0.71 6.75
CA GLU A 65 2.14 0.19 7.46
C GLU A 65 1.34 1.11 6.51
N ALA A 66 1.87 1.40 5.33
CA ALA A 66 1.19 2.18 4.31
C ALA A 66 0.18 1.34 3.49
N VAL A 67 0.21 0.01 3.63
CA VAL A 67 -0.73 -0.91 2.99
C VAL A 67 -1.94 -1.10 3.89
N VAL A 68 -3.13 -0.91 3.32
CA VAL A 68 -4.39 -0.90 4.05
C VAL A 68 -5.30 -2.01 3.55
N GLN A 69 -6.25 -2.41 4.40
CA GLN A 69 -7.34 -3.27 3.97
C GLN A 69 -8.58 -2.42 3.72
N VAL A 70 -9.15 -2.55 2.53
CA VAL A 70 -10.42 -1.90 2.15
C VAL A 70 -11.54 -2.91 2.35
N ARG A 71 -12.56 -2.53 3.12
CA ARG A 71 -13.70 -3.38 3.47
C ARG A 71 -15.01 -2.74 3.04
N THR A 72 -15.85 -3.56 2.43
CA THR A 72 -17.20 -3.21 2.02
C THR A 72 -18.18 -4.33 2.45
N PRO A 73 -19.49 -4.06 2.49
CA PRO A 73 -20.49 -5.11 2.72
C PRO A 73 -20.35 -6.34 1.82
N GLY A 74 -20.04 -6.15 0.53
CA GLY A 74 -19.90 -7.22 -0.45
C GLY A 74 -18.52 -7.90 -0.52
N GLY A 75 -17.47 -7.33 0.10
CA GLY A 75 -16.15 -7.92 0.01
C GLY A 75 -15.02 -7.20 0.74
N LEU A 76 -13.80 -7.66 0.45
CA LEU A 76 -12.57 -7.06 0.96
C LEU A 76 -11.51 -7.02 -0.13
N GLY A 77 -10.68 -5.98 -0.08
CA GLY A 77 -9.51 -5.81 -0.92
C GLY A 77 -8.38 -5.15 -0.15
N SER A 78 -7.33 -4.78 -0.87
CA SER A 78 -6.20 -4.03 -0.36
C SER A 78 -6.16 -2.63 -0.98
N GLY A 79 -5.39 -1.77 -0.37
CA GLY A 79 -5.06 -0.45 -0.89
C GLY A 79 -3.74 0.03 -0.34
N PHE A 80 -3.29 1.20 -0.75
CA PHE A 80 -2.09 1.81 -0.17
C PHE A 80 -2.19 3.33 -0.13
N ILE A 81 -1.57 3.91 0.90
CA ILE A 81 -1.64 5.33 1.23
C ILE A 81 -0.60 6.11 0.42
N LEU A 82 -1.07 7.17 -0.24
CA LEU A 82 -0.28 8.06 -1.10
C LEU A 82 0.36 9.22 -0.35
N ASN A 83 -0.30 9.74 0.67
CA ASN A 83 0.14 10.92 1.42
C ASN A 83 -0.23 10.85 2.91
N GLU A 84 0.36 11.74 3.71
CA GLU A 84 0.15 11.75 5.16
C GLU A 84 -1.28 12.10 5.58
N ASP A 85 -2.06 12.72 4.68
CA ASP A 85 -3.46 13.11 4.91
C ASP A 85 -4.43 11.93 4.71
N GLY A 86 -3.95 10.79 4.21
CA GLY A 86 -4.76 9.58 4.07
C GLY A 86 -5.50 9.45 2.74
N ALA A 87 -5.00 10.09 1.69
CA ALA A 87 -5.38 9.73 0.32
C ALA A 87 -4.79 8.35 -0.01
N LEU A 88 -5.57 7.47 -0.63
CA LEU A 88 -5.16 6.09 -0.91
C LEU A 88 -5.74 5.57 -2.22
N ILE A 89 -5.06 4.61 -2.83
CA ILE A 89 -5.49 3.91 -4.04
C ILE A 89 -5.97 2.51 -3.71
N THR A 90 -7.01 2.08 -4.41
CA THR A 90 -7.49 0.69 -4.49
C THR A 90 -8.06 0.43 -5.89
N ASN A 91 -8.57 -0.77 -6.13
CA ASN A 91 -9.30 -1.05 -7.37
C ASN A 91 -10.76 -0.59 -7.30
N PHE A 92 -11.33 -0.24 -8.45
CA PHE A 92 -12.74 0.16 -8.53
C PHE A 92 -13.67 -1.00 -8.17
N HIS A 93 -13.41 -2.21 -8.66
CA HIS A 93 -14.25 -3.39 -8.38
C HIS A 93 -14.32 -3.77 -6.89
N VAL A 94 -13.35 -3.33 -6.07
CA VAL A 94 -13.35 -3.56 -4.61
C VAL A 94 -14.46 -2.78 -3.91
N ILE A 95 -14.86 -1.65 -4.49
CA ILE A 95 -15.83 -0.70 -3.91
C ILE A 95 -17.07 -0.50 -4.79
N GLU A 96 -17.17 -1.25 -5.89
CA GLU A 96 -18.23 -1.09 -6.89
C GLU A 96 -19.61 -1.36 -6.28
N GLY A 97 -20.51 -0.38 -6.39
CA GLY A 97 -21.87 -0.49 -5.86
C GLY A 97 -21.98 -0.42 -4.33
N GLU A 98 -20.86 -0.20 -3.63
CA GLU A 98 -20.80 -0.23 -2.18
C GLU A 98 -20.90 1.18 -1.59
N THR A 99 -21.89 1.39 -0.72
CA THR A 99 -22.13 2.69 -0.08
C THR A 99 -21.40 2.88 1.24
N GLN A 100 -20.89 1.80 1.83
CA GLN A 100 -20.21 1.81 3.12
C GLN A 100 -18.81 1.25 2.95
N ILE A 101 -17.84 2.14 2.82
CA ILE A 101 -16.43 1.78 2.72
C ILE A 101 -15.78 2.04 4.07
N SER A 102 -15.08 1.03 4.60
CA SER A 102 -14.21 1.20 5.76
C SER A 102 -12.79 0.78 5.40
N VAL A 103 -11.81 1.46 5.99
CA VAL A 103 -10.39 1.21 5.76
C VAL A 103 -9.76 0.83 7.08
N GLU A 104 -9.09 -0.32 7.11
CA GLU A 104 -8.31 -0.76 8.26
C GLU A 104 -6.82 -0.48 8.01
N VAL A 105 -6.22 0.28 8.93
CA VAL A 105 -4.81 0.65 8.91
C VAL A 105 -4.14 0.05 10.14
N TYR A 106 -2.95 -0.50 9.95
CA TYR A 106 -2.16 -1.12 11.00
C TYR A 106 -1.01 -0.21 11.39
N HIS A 107 -1.21 0.58 12.45
CA HIS A 107 -0.22 1.52 12.95
C HIS A 107 0.85 0.81 13.77
N ASN A 108 2.09 1.28 13.67
CA ASN A 108 3.15 0.77 14.52
C ASN A 108 2.97 1.29 15.97
N ALA A 109 2.63 0.39 16.89
CA ALA A 109 2.41 0.69 18.31
C ALA A 109 3.63 0.33 19.19
N GLY A 110 4.73 -0.14 18.60
CA GLY A 110 5.96 -0.47 19.31
C GLY A 110 6.71 -1.66 18.69
N PRO A 111 7.82 -2.10 19.32
CA PRO A 111 8.59 -3.23 18.81
C PRO A 111 7.72 -4.49 18.71
N ARG A 112 7.40 -4.90 17.47
CA ARG A 112 6.52 -6.04 17.15
C ARG A 112 5.07 -5.89 17.60
N GLN A 113 4.58 -4.68 17.87
CA GLN A 113 3.16 -4.42 18.12
C GLN A 113 2.57 -3.55 17.03
N LEU A 114 1.48 -4.04 16.44
CA LEU A 114 0.69 -3.33 15.44
C LEU A 114 -0.69 -3.10 16.04
N GLU A 115 -1.14 -1.85 16.01
CA GLU A 115 -2.50 -1.49 16.40
C GLU A 115 -3.35 -1.39 15.14
N ARG A 116 -4.36 -2.26 15.04
CA ARG A 116 -5.34 -2.18 13.97
C ARG A 116 -6.37 -1.10 14.30
N LYS A 117 -6.45 -0.09 13.45
CA LYS A 117 -7.47 0.98 13.54
C LYS A 117 -8.38 0.93 12.32
N SER A 118 -9.68 0.88 12.57
CA SER A 118 -10.71 0.91 11.54
C SER A 118 -11.26 2.33 11.39
N TYR A 119 -11.24 2.85 10.16
CA TYR A 119 -11.77 4.14 9.79
C TYR A 119 -13.04 3.95 8.97
N LYS A 120 -14.14 4.55 9.41
CA LYS A 120 -15.46 4.39 8.77
C LYS A 120 -15.87 5.60 7.94
N LYS A 121 -15.25 6.76 8.19
CA LYS A 121 -15.45 7.98 7.40
C LYS A 121 -14.46 7.98 6.24
N VAL A 122 -14.84 7.34 5.13
CA VAL A 122 -14.04 7.27 3.91
C VAL A 122 -14.83 7.90 2.77
N ARG A 123 -14.25 8.87 2.07
CA ARG A 123 -14.83 9.48 0.86
C ARG A 123 -14.18 8.93 -0.39
N ILE A 124 -14.98 8.82 -1.45
CA ILE A 124 -14.48 8.58 -2.80
C ILE A 124 -14.14 9.95 -3.40
N LEU A 125 -12.90 10.12 -3.86
CA LEU A 125 -12.46 11.36 -4.51
C LEU A 125 -12.55 11.26 -6.04
N ALA A 126 -12.15 10.12 -6.60
CA ALA A 126 -12.19 9.90 -8.05
C ALA A 126 -12.31 8.41 -8.38
N LEU A 127 -12.97 8.10 -9.50
CA LEU A 127 -13.17 6.73 -9.99
C LEU A 127 -12.83 6.62 -11.47
N ASN A 128 -12.02 5.64 -11.85
CA ASN A 128 -11.83 5.26 -13.24
C ASN A 128 -12.18 3.78 -13.43
N ARG A 129 -13.43 3.55 -13.86
CA ARG A 129 -13.96 2.20 -14.13
C ARG A 129 -13.20 1.47 -15.25
N PHE A 130 -12.67 2.19 -16.23
CA PHE A 130 -12.01 1.58 -17.40
C PHE A 130 -10.63 1.04 -17.06
N GLN A 131 -9.92 1.71 -16.15
CA GLN A 131 -8.61 1.28 -15.64
C GLN A 131 -8.72 0.53 -14.31
N ASP A 132 -9.93 0.33 -13.80
CA ASP A 132 -10.22 -0.30 -12.52
C ASP A 132 -9.45 0.33 -11.34
N LEU A 133 -9.46 1.66 -11.26
CA LEU A 133 -8.79 2.44 -10.20
C LEU A 133 -9.80 3.28 -9.43
N ALA A 134 -9.60 3.37 -8.12
CA ALA A 134 -10.35 4.26 -7.24
C ALA A 134 -9.39 5.02 -6.31
N LEU A 135 -9.61 6.33 -6.22
CA LEU A 135 -8.96 7.21 -5.27
C LEU A 135 -9.90 7.49 -4.10
N LEU A 136 -9.48 7.10 -2.90
CA LEU A 136 -10.23 7.27 -1.66
C LEU A 136 -9.50 8.22 -0.70
N LYS A 137 -10.23 8.77 0.25
CA LYS A 137 -9.71 9.63 1.32
C LYS A 137 -10.29 9.24 2.67
N ILE A 138 -9.41 9.02 3.64
CA ILE A 138 -9.80 8.83 5.04
C ILE A 138 -10.01 10.21 5.68
N ASP A 139 -11.23 10.49 6.15
CA ASP A 139 -11.63 11.74 6.82
C ASP A 139 -12.25 11.47 8.20
N ASP A 140 -11.57 10.62 8.96
CA ASP A 140 -11.95 10.32 10.33
C ASP A 140 -11.27 11.31 11.29
N GLU A 141 -12.02 11.88 12.24
CA GLU A 141 -11.52 12.90 13.20
C GLU A 141 -10.39 12.36 14.10
N GLY A 142 -10.27 11.04 14.23
CA GLY A 142 -9.19 10.37 14.94
C GLY A 142 -7.99 9.97 14.05
N ALA A 143 -7.92 10.39 12.79
CA ALA A 143 -6.82 10.07 11.90
C ALA A 143 -5.52 10.72 12.39
N ARG A 144 -4.48 9.90 12.56
CA ARG A 144 -3.10 10.37 12.74
C ARG A 144 -2.47 10.50 11.36
N LYS A 145 -1.32 11.16 11.27
CA LYS A 145 -0.52 11.13 10.04
C LYS A 145 -0.26 9.69 9.61
N PHE A 146 -0.49 9.43 8.34
CA PHE A 146 -0.31 8.11 7.77
C PHE A 146 1.08 7.93 7.17
N LYS A 147 1.59 6.70 7.20
CA LYS A 147 2.77 6.34 6.41
C LYS A 147 2.37 6.25 4.94
N ARG A 148 3.14 6.91 4.07
CA ARG A 148 2.94 6.91 2.62
C ARG A 148 3.91 5.98 1.91
N VAL A 149 3.53 5.51 0.73
CA VAL A 149 4.44 4.86 -0.21
C VAL A 149 5.08 5.86 -1.16
N LEU A 150 6.11 5.42 -1.89
CA LEU A 150 6.64 6.11 -3.06
C LEU A 150 6.13 5.42 -4.32
N ILE A 151 5.79 6.18 -5.36
CA ILE A 151 5.45 5.64 -6.68
C ILE A 151 6.71 5.67 -7.56
N GLY A 152 7.05 4.51 -8.11
CA GLY A 152 8.17 4.32 -9.04
C GLY A 152 7.75 4.48 -10.49
N SER A 153 8.55 3.97 -11.43
CA SER A 153 8.18 3.92 -12.85
C SER A 153 8.06 2.48 -13.33
N SER A 154 6.91 2.13 -13.91
CA SER A 154 6.71 0.85 -14.57
C SER A 154 7.42 0.77 -15.92
N ASP A 155 7.67 1.89 -16.59
CA ASP A 155 8.37 1.92 -17.87
C ASP A 155 9.83 1.49 -17.72
N ALA A 156 10.43 1.88 -16.59
CA ALA A 156 11.81 1.52 -16.20
C ALA A 156 11.98 0.06 -15.78
N LEU A 157 10.89 -0.71 -15.62
CA LEU A 157 11.00 -2.13 -15.31
C LEU A 157 11.64 -2.91 -16.45
N ASN A 158 12.17 -4.09 -16.15
CA ASN A 158 12.57 -5.07 -17.15
C ASN A 158 12.00 -6.46 -16.82
N PRO A 159 11.66 -7.29 -17.83
CA PRO A 159 11.40 -8.70 -17.60
C PRO A 159 12.54 -9.36 -16.82
N GLY A 160 12.20 -10.20 -15.84
CA GLY A 160 13.14 -10.81 -14.90
C GLY A 160 13.42 -9.99 -13.64
N GLN A 161 13.02 -8.71 -13.59
CA GLN A 161 13.23 -7.88 -12.40
C GLN A 161 12.35 -8.35 -11.25
N ARG A 162 12.95 -8.48 -10.06
CA ARG A 162 12.26 -8.89 -8.83
C ARG A 162 11.27 -7.84 -8.36
N VAL A 163 10.12 -8.31 -7.91
CA VAL A 163 9.02 -7.53 -7.35
C VAL A 163 8.36 -8.28 -6.21
N PHE A 164 7.70 -7.55 -5.33
CA PHE A 164 6.90 -8.15 -4.27
C PHE A 164 5.57 -7.41 -4.11
N ALA A 165 4.51 -8.15 -3.80
CA ALA A 165 3.23 -7.60 -3.47
C ALA A 165 3.00 -7.70 -1.97
N ILE A 166 2.29 -6.72 -1.42
CA ILE A 166 1.79 -6.76 -0.04
C ILE A 166 0.28 -6.56 -0.11
N GLY A 167 -0.47 -7.45 0.54
CA GLY A 167 -1.91 -7.34 0.64
C GLY A 167 -2.45 -8.05 1.87
N SER A 168 -3.77 -8.09 2.00
CA SER A 168 -4.46 -8.75 3.12
C SER A 168 -5.47 -9.79 2.60
N PRO A 169 -4.99 -10.90 2.00
CA PRO A 169 -5.86 -11.95 1.47
C PRO A 169 -6.63 -12.63 2.60
N LEU A 170 -7.95 -12.77 2.45
CA LEU A 170 -8.83 -13.54 3.35
C LEU A 170 -8.79 -13.12 4.85
N GLY A 171 -8.33 -11.90 5.16
CA GLY A 171 -8.13 -11.46 6.54
C GLY A 171 -6.85 -11.99 7.20
N LEU A 172 -6.01 -12.73 6.47
CA LEU A 172 -4.64 -13.03 6.87
C LEU A 172 -3.81 -11.75 6.68
N GLU A 173 -3.48 -11.12 7.79
CA GLU A 173 -2.92 -9.78 7.83
C GLU A 173 -1.54 -9.72 7.13
N ARG A 174 -1.36 -8.76 6.21
CA ARG A 174 -0.06 -8.43 5.56
C ARG A 174 0.66 -9.62 4.94
N THR A 175 -0.02 -10.34 4.05
CA THR A 175 0.63 -11.36 3.23
C THR A 175 1.59 -10.68 2.25
N VAL A 176 2.84 -11.13 2.27
CA VAL A 176 3.87 -10.70 1.34
C VAL A 176 4.13 -11.83 0.35
N THR A 177 4.04 -11.53 -0.94
CA THR A 177 4.38 -12.50 -2.00
C THR A 177 5.46 -11.90 -2.89
N GLU A 178 6.44 -12.71 -3.27
CA GLU A 178 7.55 -12.29 -4.11
C GLU A 178 7.51 -13.01 -5.46
N GLY A 179 7.95 -12.33 -6.51
CA GLY A 179 8.17 -12.90 -7.83
C GLY A 179 8.99 -11.98 -8.72
N ILE A 180 8.79 -12.11 -10.03
CA ILE A 180 9.45 -11.28 -11.04
C ILE A 180 8.41 -10.69 -12.00
N ILE A 181 8.78 -9.60 -12.66
CA ILE A 181 8.07 -9.12 -13.84
C ILE A 181 8.32 -10.10 -14.99
N SER A 182 7.26 -10.70 -15.51
CA SER A 182 7.33 -11.54 -16.70
C SER A 182 7.24 -10.69 -17.97
N THR A 183 6.30 -9.75 -18.01
CA THR A 183 6.01 -8.89 -19.16
C THR A 183 5.48 -7.55 -18.68
N LYS A 184 5.79 -6.45 -19.37
CA LYS A 184 5.34 -5.08 -19.00
C LYS A 184 4.05 -4.64 -19.70
N SER A 185 3.67 -5.35 -20.75
CA SER A 185 2.72 -4.87 -21.74
C SER A 185 1.79 -5.99 -22.19
N ARG A 186 1.14 -6.65 -21.24
CA ARG A 186 0.11 -7.65 -21.57
C ARG A 186 -1.19 -6.92 -21.89
N ASP A 187 -1.65 -7.03 -23.14
CA ASP A 187 -2.98 -6.58 -23.53
C ASP A 187 -4.02 -7.60 -23.05
N ILE A 188 -4.98 -7.13 -22.27
CA ILE A 188 -6.18 -7.86 -21.87
C ILE A 188 -7.37 -6.93 -22.12
N GLU A 189 -8.20 -7.28 -23.09
CA GLU A 189 -9.42 -6.52 -23.45
C GLU A 189 -9.15 -5.03 -23.75
N GLY A 190 -8.00 -4.73 -24.37
CA GLY A 190 -7.60 -3.37 -24.73
C GLY A 190 -6.94 -2.58 -23.59
N ASN A 191 -6.72 -3.20 -22.44
CA ASN A 191 -6.02 -2.62 -21.30
C ASN A 191 -4.64 -3.24 -21.12
N LEU A 192 -3.67 -2.41 -20.70
CA LEU A 192 -2.28 -2.83 -20.53
C LEU A 192 -2.00 -3.24 -19.09
N TYR A 193 -1.45 -4.43 -18.89
CA TYR A 193 -1.09 -4.95 -17.57
C TYR A 193 0.38 -5.34 -17.47
N LEU A 194 0.95 -5.15 -16.29
CA LEU A 194 2.15 -5.84 -15.84
C LEU A 194 1.78 -7.29 -15.53
N GLN A 195 2.52 -8.24 -16.09
CA GLN A 195 2.43 -9.64 -15.72
C GLN A 195 3.54 -9.96 -14.72
N THR A 196 3.20 -10.61 -13.61
CA THR A 196 4.13 -11.01 -12.54
C THR A 196 3.93 -12.47 -12.13
N THR A 197 5.01 -13.10 -11.68
CA THR A 197 4.95 -14.41 -11.04
C THR A 197 4.66 -14.34 -9.54
N ALA A 198 4.66 -13.13 -8.95
CA ALA A 198 4.27 -12.94 -7.57
C ALA A 198 2.83 -13.43 -7.38
N GLN A 199 2.58 -14.21 -6.33
CA GLN A 199 1.26 -14.79 -6.11
C GLN A 199 0.23 -13.70 -5.79
N ILE A 200 -0.74 -13.55 -6.68
CA ILE A 200 -1.89 -12.65 -6.53
C ILE A 200 -3.13 -13.51 -6.30
N ASN A 201 -3.76 -13.35 -5.13
CA ASN A 201 -4.96 -14.06 -4.72
C ASN A 201 -6.05 -13.05 -4.31
N PRO A 202 -7.32 -13.48 -4.20
CA PRO A 202 -8.39 -12.64 -3.67
C PRO A 202 -8.00 -11.95 -2.36
N GLY A 203 -8.20 -10.63 -2.32
CA GLY A 203 -7.81 -9.75 -1.22
C GLY A 203 -6.45 -9.05 -1.39
N ASN A 204 -5.62 -9.44 -2.36
CA ASN A 204 -4.50 -8.59 -2.80
C ASN A 204 -4.97 -7.49 -3.76
N SER A 205 -6.11 -7.65 -4.44
CA SER A 205 -6.67 -6.66 -5.38
C SER A 205 -6.74 -5.27 -4.76
N GLY A 206 -6.20 -4.27 -5.46
CA GLY A 206 -6.04 -2.89 -5.04
C GLY A 206 -4.74 -2.61 -4.27
N GLY A 207 -4.01 -3.64 -3.85
CA GLY A 207 -2.73 -3.54 -3.16
C GLY A 207 -1.57 -3.13 -4.06
N PRO A 208 -0.44 -2.70 -3.47
CA PRO A 208 0.75 -2.30 -4.22
C PRO A 208 1.60 -3.51 -4.66
N LEU A 209 2.13 -3.42 -5.88
CA LEU A 209 3.26 -4.20 -6.36
C LEU A 209 4.51 -3.31 -6.30
N PHE A 210 5.50 -3.71 -5.50
CA PHE A 210 6.73 -2.97 -5.27
C PHE A 210 7.92 -3.55 -6.04
N ASN A 211 8.85 -2.69 -6.42
CA ASN A 211 10.21 -3.10 -6.79
C ASN A 211 11.11 -3.23 -5.54
N LEU A 212 12.33 -3.75 -5.69
CA LEU A 212 13.29 -3.90 -4.58
C LEU A 212 13.87 -2.57 -4.06
N ARG A 213 13.41 -1.42 -4.55
CA ARG A 213 13.70 -0.08 -4.00
C ARG A 213 12.54 0.47 -3.17
N GLY A 214 11.51 -0.35 -2.89
CA GLY A 214 10.36 0.05 -2.08
C GLY A 214 9.38 0.97 -2.81
N GLU A 215 9.52 1.12 -4.12
CA GLU A 215 8.66 1.97 -4.94
C GLU A 215 7.52 1.14 -5.53
N VAL A 216 6.30 1.66 -5.49
CA VAL A 216 5.13 1.06 -6.15
C VAL A 216 5.30 1.17 -7.66
N VAL A 217 5.37 0.03 -8.32
CA VAL A 217 5.46 -0.07 -9.78
C VAL A 217 4.15 -0.53 -10.43
N GLY A 218 3.18 -0.98 -9.64
CA GLY A 218 1.81 -1.21 -10.11
C GLY A 218 0.80 -1.49 -8.99
N VAL A 219 -0.48 -1.62 -9.36
CA VAL A 219 -1.59 -1.97 -8.47
C VAL A 219 -2.07 -3.37 -8.81
N THR A 220 -1.97 -4.32 -7.88
CA THR A 220 -2.39 -5.70 -8.12
C THR A 220 -3.90 -5.74 -8.38
N ASN A 221 -4.32 -6.40 -9.45
CA ASN A 221 -5.72 -6.39 -9.90
C ASN A 221 -6.33 -7.79 -9.82
N MET A 222 -5.96 -8.67 -10.76
CA MET A 222 -6.56 -9.98 -10.92
C MET A 222 -5.51 -11.08 -11.09
N LYS A 223 -5.93 -12.30 -10.78
CA LYS A 223 -5.33 -13.52 -11.32
C LYS A 223 -6.29 -14.05 -12.39
N LEU A 224 -5.80 -14.30 -13.60
CA LEU A 224 -6.59 -15.08 -14.57
C LEU A 224 -6.79 -16.48 -13.97
N THR A 225 -8.05 -16.92 -13.83
CA THR A 225 -8.38 -18.20 -13.17
C THR A 225 -7.83 -19.42 -13.93
N PHE A 226 -7.44 -19.25 -15.20
CA PHE A 226 -6.88 -20.28 -16.06
C PHE A 226 -5.35 -20.19 -16.18
N GLY A 227 -4.64 -20.31 -15.05
CA GLY A 227 -3.18 -20.44 -15.04
C GLY A 227 -2.56 -20.18 -13.66
N GLU A 228 -1.72 -21.10 -13.21
CA GLU A 228 -0.87 -20.87 -12.04
C GLU A 228 0.27 -19.91 -12.39
N GLY A 229 0.65 -19.02 -11.46
CA GLY A 229 1.74 -18.06 -11.67
C GLY A 229 1.45 -16.90 -12.62
N LEU A 230 0.19 -16.67 -13.00
CA LEU A 230 -0.23 -15.52 -13.82
C LEU A 230 -0.90 -14.43 -12.97
N GLY A 231 -0.09 -13.58 -12.34
CA GLY A 231 -0.56 -12.37 -11.64
C GLY A 231 -0.55 -11.15 -12.56
N PHE A 232 -1.54 -10.27 -12.40
CA PHE A 232 -1.61 -9.01 -13.16
C PHE A 232 -1.69 -7.79 -12.23
N ALA A 233 -1.00 -6.73 -12.64
CA ALA A 233 -1.05 -5.44 -11.98
C ALA A 233 -1.18 -4.30 -12.99
N ILE A 234 -1.93 -3.27 -12.63
CA ILE A 234 -2.06 -2.02 -13.38
C ILE A 234 -0.72 -1.26 -13.28
N PRO A 235 -0.02 -0.96 -14.38
CA PRO A 235 1.22 -0.19 -14.40
C PRO A 235 1.14 1.14 -13.63
N SER A 236 2.18 1.46 -12.86
CA SER A 236 2.27 2.73 -12.12
C SER A 236 2.18 3.97 -13.01
N GLU A 237 2.59 3.94 -14.28
CA GLU A 237 2.37 5.08 -15.18
C GLU A 237 0.88 5.39 -15.40
N MET A 238 0.01 4.36 -15.46
CA MET A 238 -1.43 4.59 -15.53
C MET A 238 -1.98 5.14 -14.20
N VAL A 239 -1.41 4.70 -13.07
CA VAL A 239 -1.77 5.25 -11.74
C VAL A 239 -1.41 6.73 -11.66
N LYS A 240 -0.19 7.11 -12.06
CA LYS A 240 0.22 8.52 -12.09
C LYS A 240 -0.69 9.34 -13.00
N PHE A 241 -0.97 8.84 -14.21
CA PHE A 241 -1.88 9.51 -15.14
C PHE A 241 -3.27 9.74 -14.51
N PHE A 242 -3.83 8.73 -13.85
CA PHE A 242 -5.10 8.84 -13.14
C PHE A 242 -5.04 9.88 -12.00
N LEU A 243 -3.95 9.90 -11.23
CA LEU A 243 -3.76 10.84 -10.11
C LEU A 243 -3.58 12.29 -10.57
N ASP A 244 -2.81 12.50 -11.64
CA ASP A 244 -2.54 13.82 -12.21
C ASP A 244 -3.79 14.41 -12.89
N HIS A 245 -4.67 13.55 -13.42
CA HIS A 245 -5.91 13.94 -14.09
C HIS A 245 -7.17 13.61 -13.29
N ARG A 246 -7.03 13.43 -11.96
CA ARG A 246 -8.12 12.98 -11.07
C ARG A 246 -9.39 13.82 -11.17
N GLU A 247 -9.28 15.10 -11.50
CA GLU A 247 -10.42 16.01 -11.65
C GLU A 247 -11.36 15.60 -12.81
N ALA A 248 -10.80 15.00 -13.88
CA ALA A 248 -11.59 14.43 -14.97
C ALA A 248 -12.34 13.15 -14.56
N TYR A 249 -11.91 12.53 -13.47
CA TYR A 249 -12.49 11.33 -12.88
C TYR A 249 -13.17 11.64 -11.54
N ALA A 250 -13.33 12.93 -11.22
CA ALA A 250 -13.84 13.37 -9.92
C ALA A 250 -15.18 12.71 -9.65
N TYR A 251 -15.28 12.18 -8.45
CA TYR A 251 -16.50 11.57 -8.00
C TYR A 251 -17.55 12.67 -7.74
N ASP A 252 -18.56 12.72 -8.60
CA ASP A 252 -19.72 13.61 -8.45
C ASP A 252 -20.99 12.76 -8.47
N ASN A 253 -21.81 12.93 -7.43
CA ASN A 253 -23.11 12.27 -7.28
C ASN A 253 -24.09 12.63 -8.40
N ASP A 254 -23.85 13.74 -9.08
CA ASP A 254 -24.71 14.26 -10.14
C ASP A 254 -24.05 14.10 -11.52
N ASN A 255 -22.92 13.37 -11.63
CA ASN A 255 -22.32 13.03 -12.92
C ASN A 255 -23.20 12.02 -13.67
N PRO A 256 -23.77 12.36 -14.85
CA PRO A 256 -24.67 11.50 -15.59
C PRO A 256 -24.00 10.22 -16.15
N ASN A 257 -22.67 10.15 -16.17
CA ASN A 257 -21.93 8.96 -16.60
C ASN A 257 -21.68 7.96 -15.46
N ASN A 258 -22.09 8.28 -14.23
CA ASN A 258 -21.99 7.39 -13.10
C ASN A 258 -23.27 6.52 -13.01
N PRO A 259 -23.21 5.21 -13.26
CA PRO A 259 -24.39 4.33 -13.17
C PRO A 259 -24.91 4.17 -11.73
N TYR A 260 -24.13 4.60 -10.73
CA TYR A 260 -24.46 4.48 -9.31
C TYR A 260 -24.41 5.84 -8.61
N ARG A 261 -25.43 6.16 -7.82
CA ARG A 261 -25.44 7.37 -6.98
C ARG A 261 -25.01 6.99 -5.57
N TYR A 262 -23.80 7.35 -5.16
CA TYR A 262 -23.31 7.04 -3.82
C TYR A 262 -23.76 8.13 -2.85
N LEU A 263 -24.31 7.74 -1.69
CA LEU A 263 -24.67 8.72 -0.68
C LEU A 263 -23.41 9.21 0.06
N PRO A 264 -23.37 10.47 0.51
CA PRO A 264 -22.28 10.94 1.36
C PRO A 264 -22.17 10.04 2.61
N PRO A 265 -20.95 9.83 3.15
CA PRO A 265 -20.77 9.00 4.33
C PRO A 265 -21.65 9.51 5.49
N PRO A 266 -22.19 8.62 6.35
CA PRO A 266 -23.07 9.04 7.43
C PRO A 266 -22.36 10.03 8.35
N GLU A 267 -22.92 11.24 8.49
CA GLU A 267 -22.48 12.18 9.50
C GLU A 267 -22.89 11.65 10.88
N LEU A 268 -21.94 11.61 11.82
CA LEU A 268 -22.26 11.40 13.22
C LEU A 268 -23.00 12.64 13.71
N ILE A 269 -24.33 12.56 13.78
CA ILE A 269 -25.15 13.62 14.37
C ILE A 269 -24.75 13.78 15.84
N PRO A 270 -24.14 14.90 16.26
CA PRO A 270 -23.81 15.12 17.66
C PRO A 270 -25.12 15.24 18.44
N GLY A 271 -25.35 14.31 19.38
CA GLY A 271 -26.46 14.43 20.35
C GLY A 271 -27.59 13.40 20.26
N LYS A 272 -27.49 12.31 19.50
CA LYS A 272 -28.43 11.19 19.68
C LYS A 272 -28.03 10.36 20.92
N PRO A 273 -28.86 10.29 21.98
CA PRO A 273 -28.56 9.44 23.13
C PRO A 273 -28.51 7.98 22.68
N LYS A 274 -27.59 7.19 23.26
CA LYS A 274 -27.63 5.73 23.14
C LYS A 274 -29.02 5.26 23.58
N ALA A 275 -29.72 4.54 22.70
CA ALA A 275 -30.95 3.89 23.08
C ALA A 275 -30.63 2.92 24.22
N ASN A 276 -31.23 3.17 25.38
CA ASN A 276 -31.20 2.25 26.51
C ASN A 276 -31.85 0.94 26.08
N ASP A 277 -31.07 -0.14 26.08
CA ASP A 277 -31.61 -1.50 26.14
C ASP A 277 -32.25 -1.66 27.51
N SER A 278 -33.57 -1.43 27.56
CA SER A 278 -34.38 -1.72 28.74
C SER A 278 -35.55 -2.63 28.34
N LYS A 279 -35.61 -3.75 29.08
CA LYS A 279 -36.68 -4.73 29.28
C LYS A 279 -36.64 -5.97 28.36
N GLY A 280 -36.86 -7.19 28.87
CA GLY A 280 -37.58 -7.52 30.09
C GLY A 280 -37.30 -8.91 30.64
N SER A 281 -37.69 -8.99 31.92
CA SER A 281 -38.01 -10.10 32.80
C SER A 281 -38.37 -11.43 32.16
#